data_AF-A0AAW3KJF7-F1
#
_entry.id   AF-A0AAW3KJF7-F1
#
_cell.length_a   1.000
_cell.length_b   1.000
_cell.length_c   1.000
_cell.angle_alpha   90.00
_cell.angle_beta   90.00
_cell.angle_gamma   90.00
#
_symmetry.space_group_name_H-M   'P 1'
#
loop_
_entity.id
_entity.type
_entity.pdbx_description
1 polymer ?
#
loop_
_entity_poly.entity_id
_entity_poly.type
_entity_poly.pdbx_seq_one_letter_code
_entity_poly.pdbx_strand_id
1 'polypeptide(L)'
;MSRQRRSAGFTLIELMIVVAIIAILAAIALPLYSDYVARSQAVAALDEITSGRTAYEERANNGDSDATLYTTVDNLGMQQDTERCHVTVTAPVNGVGEIICQIKGNPEVKDRKITLARNSSGNWKCQTTLATRQTPKGCYP
;
A
#
# COMPACT_ATOMS: atom_id res chain seq x y z
N MET A 1 52.98 1.74 -38.49
CA MET A 1 51.74 2.14 -39.21
C MET A 1 50.55 1.84 -38.31
N SER A 2 49.99 2.86 -37.65
CA SER A 2 48.81 2.70 -36.79
C SER A 2 47.56 2.56 -37.65
N ARG A 3 46.87 1.42 -37.54
CA ARG A 3 45.65 1.11 -38.28
C ARG A 3 44.50 1.91 -37.65
N GLN A 4 44.14 3.05 -38.24
CA GLN A 4 42.96 3.82 -37.81
C GLN A 4 41.71 2.96 -38.01
N ARG A 5 41.09 2.53 -36.91
CA ARG A 5 39.77 1.87 -36.93
C ARG A 5 38.73 2.93 -37.33
N ARG A 6 37.99 2.69 -38.42
CA ARG A 6 36.85 3.53 -38.80
C ARG A 6 35.78 3.41 -37.70
N SER A 7 35.46 4.52 -37.05
CA SER A 7 34.30 4.59 -36.17
C SER A 7 33.05 4.51 -37.03
N ALA A 8 32.29 3.42 -36.92
CA ALA A 8 30.94 3.35 -37.48
C ALA A 8 30.01 4.12 -36.54
N GLY A 9 29.60 5.33 -36.94
CA GLY A 9 28.63 6.12 -36.20
C GLY A 9 27.21 5.60 -36.41
N PHE A 10 26.34 5.87 -35.43
CA PHE A 10 24.91 5.59 -35.49
C PHE A 10 24.20 6.62 -36.40
N THR A 11 23.27 6.18 -37.25
CA THR A 11 22.55 7.08 -38.16
C THR A 11 21.38 7.76 -37.46
N LEU A 12 21.01 8.97 -37.91
CA LEU A 12 19.83 9.68 -37.38
C LEU A 12 18.53 8.90 -37.62
N ILE A 13 18.43 8.17 -38.73
CA ILE A 13 17.25 7.37 -39.05
C ILE A 13 17.13 6.15 -38.12
N GLU A 14 18.24 5.49 -37.77
CA GLU A 14 18.23 4.41 -36.78
C GLU A 14 17.78 4.93 -35.41
N LEU A 15 18.22 6.14 -35.03
CA LEU A 15 17.79 6.75 -33.76
C LEU A 15 16.31 7.06 -33.74
N MET A 16 15.77 7.62 -34.82
CA MET A 16 14.34 7.93 -34.92
C MET A 16 13.47 6.68 -34.80
N ILE A 17 13.85 5.57 -35.45
CA ILE A 17 13.10 4.31 -35.37
C ILE A 17 13.17 3.74 -33.95
N VAL A 18 14.34 3.76 -33.30
CA VAL A 18 14.49 3.27 -31.92
C VAL A 18 13.62 4.06 -30.95
N VAL A 19 13.61 5.40 -31.06
CA VAL A 19 12.77 6.26 -30.21
C VAL A 19 11.28 5.97 -30.44
N ALA A 20 10.86 5.76 -31.70
CA ALA A 20 9.47 5.43 -32.01
C ALA A 20 9.03 4.09 -31.38
N ILE A 21 9.87 3.06 -31.43
CA ILE A 21 9.58 1.77 -30.80
C ILE A 21 9.52 1.89 -29.27
N ILE A 22 10.47 2.60 -28.66
CA ILE A 22 10.47 2.81 -27.20
C ILE A 22 9.22 3.58 -26.76
N ALA A 23 8.76 4.58 -27.52
CA ALA A 23 7.56 5.33 -27.21
C ALA A 23 6.29 4.44 -27.18
N ILE A 24 6.15 3.53 -28.14
CA ILE A 24 5.03 2.58 -28.19
C ILE A 24 5.07 1.62 -26.99
N LEU A 25 6.25 1.07 -26.68
CA LEU A 25 6.41 0.16 -25.54
C LEU A 25 6.12 0.87 -24.21
N ALA A 26 6.62 2.10 -24.04
CA ALA A 26 6.43 2.89 -22.83
C ALA A 26 4.95 3.22 -22.57
N ALA A 27 4.17 3.50 -23.63
CA ALA A 27 2.75 3.81 -23.50
C ALA A 27 1.94 2.66 -22.86
N ILE A 28 2.36 1.41 -23.06
CA ILE A 28 1.72 0.22 -22.47
C ILE A 28 2.36 -0.16 -21.13
N ALA A 29 3.69 -0.09 -21.05
CA ALA A 29 4.44 -0.53 -19.88
C ALA A 29 4.27 0.38 -18.66
N LEU A 30 4.22 1.70 -18.86
CA LEU A 30 4.11 2.67 -17.77
C LEU A 30 2.84 2.53 -16.93
N PRO A 31 1.61 2.48 -17.50
CA PRO A 31 0.40 2.31 -16.70
C PRO A 31 0.34 0.95 -16.00
N LEU A 32 0.87 -0.10 -16.63
CA LEU A 32 0.92 -1.42 -16.00
C LEU A 32 1.91 -1.45 -14.82
N TYR A 33 3.04 -0.76 -14.95
CA TYR A 33 4.02 -0.63 -13.88
C TYR A 33 3.51 0.26 -12.73
N SER A 34 2.78 1.35 -13.00
CA SER A 34 2.19 2.17 -11.94
C SER A 34 1.20 1.38 -11.10
N ASP A 35 0.30 0.62 -11.74
CA ASP A 35 -0.66 -0.26 -11.06
C ASP A 35 0.05 -1.32 -10.18
N TYR A 36 1.17 -1.88 -10.66
CA TYR A 36 1.97 -2.82 -9.88
C TYR A 36 2.58 -2.17 -8.63
N VAL A 37 3.17 -0.99 -8.78
CA VAL A 37 3.75 -0.23 -7.65
C VAL A 37 2.67 0.25 -6.68
N ALA A 38 1.50 0.65 -7.18
CA ALA A 38 0.33 0.99 -6.37
C ALA A 38 -0.11 -0.19 -5.50
N ARG A 39 -0.23 -1.38 -6.11
CA ARG A 39 -0.59 -2.60 -5.40
C ARG A 39 0.46 -3.02 -4.37
N SER A 40 1.75 -2.92 -4.70
CA SER A 40 2.81 -3.29 -3.74
C SER A 40 2.83 -2.36 -2.53
N GLN A 41 2.59 -1.06 -2.73
CA GLN A 41 2.43 -0.12 -1.63
C GLN A 41 1.17 -0.40 -0.80
N ALA A 42 0.06 -0.79 -1.42
CA ALA A 42 -1.14 -1.20 -0.70
C ALA A 42 -0.92 -2.47 0.16
N VAL A 43 -0.12 -3.43 -0.31
CA VAL A 43 0.27 -4.60 0.48
C VAL A 43 1.14 -4.19 1.66
N ALA A 44 2.15 -3.34 1.45
CA ALA A 44 2.98 -2.83 2.54
C ALA A 44 2.16 -2.06 3.59
N ALA A 45 1.20 -1.24 3.14
CA ALA A 45 0.28 -0.53 4.01
C ALA A 45 -0.61 -1.48 4.86
N LEU A 46 -1.07 -2.59 4.27
CA LEU A 46 -1.77 -3.64 5.00
C LEU A 46 -0.86 -4.29 6.05
N ASP A 47 0.37 -4.64 5.67
CA ASP A 47 1.32 -5.28 6.57
C ASP A 47 1.61 -4.40 7.81
N GLU A 48 1.77 -3.08 7.61
CA GLU A 48 1.96 -2.11 8.69
C GLU A 48 0.83 -2.18 9.73
N ILE A 49 -0.44 -2.16 9.30
CA ILE A 49 -1.57 -2.20 10.24
C ILE A 49 -1.88 -3.58 10.80
N THR A 50 -1.48 -4.67 10.12
CA THR A 50 -1.66 -6.02 10.65
C THR A 50 -0.79 -6.29 11.88
N SER A 51 0.33 -5.56 12.02
CA SER A 51 1.24 -5.71 13.15
C SER A 51 0.59 -5.40 14.51
N GLY A 52 -0.29 -4.39 14.58
CA GLY A 52 -0.98 -4.00 15.81
C GLY A 52 -2.21 -4.85 16.15
N ARG A 53 -2.59 -5.81 15.30
CA ARG A 53 -3.80 -6.64 15.51
C ARG A 53 -3.71 -7.50 16.77
N THR A 54 -2.54 -8.08 17.05
CA THR A 54 -2.35 -8.94 18.22
C THR A 54 -2.47 -8.14 19.52
N ALA A 55 -1.83 -6.97 19.59
CA ALA A 55 -1.91 -6.08 20.75
C ALA A 55 -3.34 -5.56 20.96
N TYR A 56 -4.07 -5.30 19.85
CA TYR A 56 -5.49 -4.93 19.91
C TYR A 56 -6.32 -6.06 20.55
N GLU A 57 -6.13 -7.31 20.12
CA GLU A 57 -6.86 -8.45 20.68
C GLU A 57 -6.54 -8.71 22.14
N GLU A 58 -5.27 -8.59 22.54
CA GLU A 58 -4.87 -8.75 23.95
C GLU A 58 -5.65 -7.79 24.85
N ARG A 59 -5.67 -6.49 24.49
CA ARG A 59 -6.42 -5.46 25.24
C ARG A 59 -7.91 -5.70 25.23
N ALA A 60 -8.47 -6.05 24.07
CA ALA A 60 -9.90 -6.34 23.94
C ALA A 60 -10.31 -7.52 24.83
N ASN A 61 -9.47 -8.55 24.94
CA ASN A 61 -9.72 -9.72 25.78
C ASN A 61 -9.50 -9.44 27.29
N ASN A 62 -8.63 -8.49 27.62
CA ASN A 62 -8.46 -8.00 28.99
C ASN A 62 -9.64 -7.15 29.49
N GLY A 63 -10.57 -6.77 28.60
CA GLY A 63 -11.74 -5.94 28.94
C GLY A 63 -11.42 -4.45 29.01
N ASP A 64 -10.29 -4.02 28.45
CA ASP A 64 -9.89 -2.61 28.43
C ASP A 64 -10.95 -1.79 27.69
N SER A 65 -11.63 -0.90 28.44
CA SER A 65 -12.69 -0.03 27.95
C SER A 65 -12.22 1.41 27.72
N ASP A 66 -10.98 1.73 28.10
CA ASP A 66 -10.38 3.04 27.87
C ASP A 66 -10.00 3.19 26.40
N ALA A 67 -10.64 4.14 25.72
CA ALA A 67 -10.42 4.38 24.31
C ALA A 67 -8.97 4.80 23.99
N THR A 68 -8.29 5.49 24.92
CA THR A 68 -6.94 6.02 24.72
C THR A 68 -5.89 4.92 24.58
N LEU A 69 -6.15 3.73 25.14
CA LEU A 69 -5.29 2.56 25.01
C LEU A 69 -5.26 2.00 23.59
N TYR A 70 -6.25 2.33 22.76
CA TYR A 70 -6.35 1.91 21.37
C TYR A 70 -6.05 3.05 20.40
N THR A 71 -6.61 4.26 20.65
CA THR A 71 -6.47 5.40 19.72
C THR A 71 -5.04 5.95 19.70
N THR A 72 -4.29 5.79 20.78
CA THR A 72 -2.85 6.03 20.80
C THR A 72 -2.15 4.80 20.23
N VAL A 73 -1.92 4.80 18.91
CA VAL A 73 -1.46 3.62 18.16
C VAL A 73 -0.11 3.04 18.63
N ASP A 74 0.72 3.85 19.30
CA ASP A 74 1.98 3.40 19.92
C ASP A 74 1.74 2.36 21.02
N ASN A 75 0.60 2.45 21.73
CA ASN A 75 0.17 1.45 22.71
C ASN A 75 -0.16 0.08 22.08
N LEU A 76 -0.26 0.03 20.76
CA LEU A 76 -0.47 -1.18 19.95
C LEU A 76 0.79 -1.57 19.16
N GLY A 77 1.92 -0.91 19.40
CA GLY A 77 3.20 -1.17 18.71
C GLY A 77 3.24 -0.68 17.27
N MET A 78 2.38 0.28 16.89
CA MET A 78 2.32 0.87 15.56
C MET A 78 2.69 2.36 15.60
N GLN A 79 3.15 2.89 14.47
CA GLN A 79 3.35 4.34 14.30
C GLN A 79 2.12 4.97 13.63
N GLN A 80 1.70 6.14 14.12
CA GLN A 80 0.52 6.85 13.57
C GLN A 80 0.75 7.32 12.15
N ASP A 81 1.97 7.79 11.87
CA ASP A 81 2.34 8.28 10.56
C ASP A 81 3.63 7.61 10.12
N THR A 82 3.52 6.74 9.12
CA THR A 82 4.64 6.11 8.41
C THR A 82 4.79 6.75 7.04
N GLU A 83 5.69 6.22 6.19
CA GLU A 83 5.76 6.65 4.78
C GLU A 83 4.50 6.24 4.00
N ARG A 84 3.86 5.11 4.37
CA ARG A 84 2.77 4.49 3.61
C ARG A 84 1.39 4.67 4.23
N CYS A 85 1.29 4.91 5.53
CA CYS A 85 0.02 4.97 6.25
C CYS A 85 -0.07 6.17 7.16
N HIS A 86 -1.27 6.75 7.21
CA HIS A 86 -1.78 7.40 8.42
C HIS A 86 -2.73 6.42 9.10
N VAL A 87 -2.34 5.92 10.27
CA VAL A 87 -3.03 4.87 11.01
C VAL A 87 -4.03 5.50 11.98
N THR A 88 -5.27 5.02 11.95
CA THR A 88 -6.32 5.39 12.90
C THR A 88 -6.92 4.11 13.46
N VAL A 89 -7.12 4.05 14.78
CA VAL A 89 -7.69 2.89 15.45
C VAL A 89 -8.89 3.31 16.28
N THR A 90 -9.94 2.50 16.27
CA THR A 90 -11.09 2.68 17.16
C THR A 90 -11.06 1.66 18.27
N ALA A 91 -11.30 2.10 19.51
CA ALA A 91 -11.51 1.19 20.63
C ALA A 91 -12.74 0.30 20.40
N PRO A 92 -12.76 -0.93 20.93
CA PRO A 92 -13.86 -1.85 20.73
C PRO A 92 -15.10 -1.37 21.49
N VAL A 93 -16.19 -1.09 20.77
CA VAL A 93 -17.51 -0.81 21.35
C VAL A 93 -18.38 -2.04 21.11
N ASN A 94 -18.83 -2.70 22.19
CA ASN A 94 -19.50 -4.01 22.11
C ASN A 94 -18.68 -5.05 21.34
N GLY A 95 -17.35 -4.99 21.45
CA GLY A 95 -16.42 -5.87 20.74
C GLY A 95 -16.19 -5.52 19.26
N VAL A 96 -16.84 -4.47 18.73
CA VAL A 96 -16.66 -4.03 17.34
C VAL A 96 -15.65 -2.88 17.29
N GLY A 97 -14.68 -2.94 16.38
CA GLY A 97 -13.72 -1.87 16.18
C GLY A 97 -12.89 -2.04 14.91
N GLU A 98 -12.07 -1.05 14.59
CA GLU A 98 -11.36 -0.95 13.33
C GLU A 98 -9.93 -0.48 13.51
N ILE A 99 -9.03 -0.99 12.67
CA ILE A 99 -7.70 -0.43 12.42
C ILE A 99 -7.68 0.00 10.95
N ILE A 100 -7.49 1.29 10.70
CA ILE A 100 -7.57 1.90 9.38
C ILE A 100 -6.20 2.44 9.01
N CYS A 101 -5.69 2.07 7.84
CA CYS A 101 -4.62 2.82 7.17
C CYS A 101 -5.24 3.68 6.07
N GLN A 102 -5.03 4.99 6.14
CA GLN A 102 -5.15 5.86 4.98
C GLN A 102 -3.80 5.89 4.24
N ILE A 103 -3.79 5.40 3.00
CA ILE A 103 -2.56 5.21 2.22
C ILE A 103 -1.96 6.56 1.82
N LYS A 104 -0.63 6.67 1.93
CA LYS A 104 0.19 7.81 1.53
C LYS A 104 1.23 7.39 0.48
N GLY A 105 1.79 8.37 -0.22
CA GLY A 105 2.83 8.15 -1.23
C GLY A 105 2.32 8.11 -2.66
N ASN A 106 1.95 6.94 -3.19
CA ASN A 106 1.58 6.79 -4.60
C ASN A 106 0.24 7.50 -4.93
N PRO A 107 0.21 8.41 -5.93
CA PRO A 107 -0.98 9.14 -6.33
C PRO A 107 -2.20 8.29 -6.72
N GLU A 108 -2.01 7.07 -7.23
CA GLU A 108 -3.12 6.20 -7.65
C GLU A 108 -3.91 5.63 -6.47
N VAL A 109 -3.26 5.52 -5.31
CA VAL A 109 -3.82 4.89 -4.09
C VAL A 109 -3.86 5.83 -2.90
N LYS A 110 -3.30 7.05 -3.04
CA LYS A 110 -3.29 8.07 -2.00
C LYS A 110 -4.71 8.34 -1.51
N ASP A 111 -4.86 8.48 -0.20
CA ASP A 111 -6.11 8.76 0.51
C ASP A 111 -7.15 7.63 0.45
N ARG A 112 -6.86 6.53 -0.27
CA ARG A 112 -7.63 5.28 -0.16
C ARG A 112 -7.34 4.60 1.16
N LYS A 113 -8.30 3.80 1.62
CA LYS A 113 -8.26 3.18 2.94
C LYS A 113 -8.14 1.67 2.82
N ILE A 114 -7.39 1.09 3.74
CA ILE A 114 -7.42 -0.33 4.08
C ILE A 114 -7.88 -0.41 5.53
N THR A 115 -8.96 -1.14 5.77
CA THR A 115 -9.61 -1.26 7.07
C THR A 115 -9.58 -2.72 7.51
N LEU A 116 -8.93 -2.99 8.63
CA LEU A 116 -9.10 -4.22 9.38
C LEU A 116 -10.27 -4.02 10.34
N ALA A 117 -11.42 -4.62 10.03
CA ALA A 117 -12.64 -4.53 10.82
C ALA A 117 -12.80 -5.77 11.71
N ARG A 118 -12.86 -5.56 13.03
CA ARG A 118 -13.15 -6.57 14.04
C ARG A 118 -14.64 -6.59 14.33
N ASN A 119 -15.26 -7.76 14.32
CA ASN A 119 -16.65 -7.92 14.76
C ASN A 119 -16.74 -8.28 16.26
N SER A 120 -17.96 -8.27 16.82
CA SER A 120 -18.21 -8.58 18.23
C SER A 120 -17.77 -9.99 18.66
N SER A 121 -17.58 -10.91 17.71
CA SER A 121 -17.05 -12.26 17.96
C SER A 121 -15.51 -12.34 17.89
N GLY A 122 -14.81 -11.22 17.67
CA GLY A 122 -13.36 -11.19 17.52
C GLY A 122 -12.83 -11.63 16.15
N ASN A 123 -13.71 -11.84 15.17
CA ASN A 123 -13.30 -12.14 13.81
C ASN A 123 -12.93 -10.86 13.07
N TRP A 124 -11.88 -10.92 12.26
CA TRP A 124 -11.42 -9.80 11.47
C TRP A 124 -11.70 -9.99 10.00
N LYS A 125 -12.02 -8.89 9.34
CA LYS A 125 -12.13 -8.82 7.89
C LYS A 125 -11.32 -7.65 7.37
N CYS A 126 -10.66 -7.82 6.23
CA CYS A 126 -9.98 -6.72 5.56
C CYS A 126 -10.88 -6.12 4.48
N GLN A 127 -11.16 -4.83 4.59
CA GLN A 127 -11.91 -4.02 3.64
C GLN A 127 -11.01 -2.97 3.01
N THR A 128 -11.32 -2.49 1.80
CA THR A 128 -10.54 -1.43 1.17
C THR A 128 -11.34 -0.57 0.22
N THR A 129 -10.96 0.70 0.05
CA THR A 129 -11.56 1.58 -0.97
C THR A 129 -10.75 1.66 -2.27
N LEU A 130 -9.75 0.77 -2.42
CA LEU A 130 -8.91 0.63 -3.60
C LEU A 130 -9.68 0.06 -4.79
N ALA A 131 -9.23 0.38 -6.01
CA ALA A 131 -9.71 -0.28 -7.21
C ALA A 131 -9.33 -1.77 -7.20
N THR A 132 -10.16 -2.62 -7.80
CA THR A 132 -10.01 -4.09 -7.78
C THR A 132 -8.63 -4.58 -8.25
N ARG A 133 -7.99 -3.86 -9.18
CA ARG A 133 -6.64 -4.19 -9.69
C ARG A 133 -5.53 -3.99 -8.66
N GLN A 134 -5.74 -3.07 -7.71
CA GLN A 134 -4.78 -2.64 -6.70
C GLN A 134 -5.07 -3.26 -5.33
N THR A 135 -6.21 -3.94 -5.17
CA THR A 135 -6.61 -4.60 -3.93
C THR A 135 -5.61 -5.68 -3.50
N PRO A 136 -5.10 -5.62 -2.24
CA PRO A 136 -4.30 -6.70 -1.65
C PRO A 136 -5.08 -8.01 -1.58
N LYS A 137 -4.38 -9.14 -1.66
CA LYS A 137 -5.03 -10.46 -1.51
C LYS A 137 -5.63 -10.56 -0.11
N GLY A 138 -6.87 -11.05 -0.01
CA GLY A 138 -7.58 -11.21 1.27
C GLY A 138 -8.35 -9.96 1.73
N CYS A 139 -8.19 -8.83 1.05
CA CYS A 139 -9.02 -7.65 1.24
C CYS A 139 -10.11 -7.58 0.16
N TYR A 140 -11.24 -6.99 0.49
CA TYR A 140 -12.36 -6.81 -0.43
C TYR A 140 -12.90 -5.37 -0.39
N PRO A 141 -13.48 -4.87 -1.50
CA PRO A 141 -14.09 -3.55 -1.54
C PRO A 141 -15.32 -3.41 -0.65
#